data_AF-W2I022-F1
#
_entry.id   AF-W2I022-F1
#
_cell.length_a   1.000
_cell.length_b   1.000
_cell.length_c   1.000
_cell.angle_alpha   90.00
_cell.angle_beta   90.00
_cell.angle_gamma   90.00
#
_symmetry.space_group_name_H-M   'P 1'
#
loop_
_entity.id
_entity.type
_entity.pdbx_description
1 polymer ?
#
loop_
_entity_poly.entity_id
_entity_poly.type
_entity_poly.pdbx_seq_one_letter_code
_entity_poly.pdbx_strand_id
1 'polypeptide(L)'
;SENLRLQQRLSVFDHFMIQSNKAVQDISPPQREDSVSPSVREASQSALWATHVAPHGPGWRVYFPNDKPSFYFSPFTREEYDSKFDQCDEILAAKLPVSSIMGRLFG
;
A
#
# COMPACT_ATOMS: atom_id res chain seq x y z
N SER A 1 26.74 -39.07 13.00
CA SER A 1 25.53 -39.81 12.60
C SER A 1 24.47 -38.82 12.14
N GLU A 2 23.47 -39.25 11.36
CA GLU A 2 22.36 -38.37 10.92
C GLU A 2 21.63 -37.72 12.10
N ASN A 3 21.53 -38.42 13.23
CA ASN A 3 20.92 -37.92 14.45
C ASN A 3 21.62 -36.65 14.98
N LEU A 4 22.97 -36.63 14.97
CA LEU A 4 23.75 -35.46 15.36
C LEU A 4 23.50 -34.27 14.42
N ARG A 5 23.37 -34.52 13.11
CA ARG A 5 23.08 -33.46 12.13
C ARG A 5 21.68 -32.89 12.32
N LEU A 6 20.69 -33.72 12.65
CA LEU A 6 19.33 -33.29 12.95
C LEU A 6 19.28 -32.45 14.22
N GLN A 7 19.98 -32.87 15.28
CA GLN A 7 20.07 -32.10 16.53
C GLN A 7 20.70 -30.72 16.31
N GLN A 8 21.75 -30.63 15.48
CA GLN A 8 22.36 -29.34 15.11
C GLN A 8 21.38 -28.44 14.34
N ARG A 9 20.63 -28.99 13.38
CA ARG A 9 19.63 -28.22 12.61
C ARG A 9 18.51 -27.69 13.49
N LEU A 10 18.02 -28.50 14.43
CA LEU A 10 16.99 -28.08 15.39
C LEU A 10 17.51 -26.95 16.29
N SER A 11 18.73 -27.08 16.80
CA SER A 11 19.34 -26.03 17.64
C SER A 11 19.49 -24.69 16.91
N VAL A 12 19.90 -24.71 15.64
CA VAL A 12 19.99 -23.48 14.82
C VAL A 12 18.61 -22.86 14.59
N PHE A 13 17.60 -23.70 14.34
CA PHE A 13 16.23 -23.23 14.16
C PHE A 13 15.66 -22.58 15.42
N ASP A 14 15.82 -23.22 16.58
CA ASP A 14 15.37 -22.67 17.87
C ASP A 14 16.04 -21.33 18.16
N HIS A 15 17.35 -21.23 17.89
CA HIS A 15 18.11 -20.00 18.07
C HIS A 15 17.58 -18.87 17.18
N PHE A 16 17.29 -19.16 15.91
CA PHE A 16 16.70 -18.21 14.97
C PHE A 16 15.32 -17.71 15.42
N MET A 17 14.46 -18.62 15.90
CA MET A 17 13.12 -18.27 16.36
C MET A 17 13.16 -17.36 17.60
N ILE A 18 14.07 -17.62 18.54
CA ILE A 18 14.25 -16.77 19.72
C ILE A 18 14.71 -15.36 19.33
N GLN A 19 15.68 -15.25 18.42
CA GLN A 19 16.15 -13.94 17.96
C GLN A 19 15.08 -13.16 17.20
N SER A 20 14.33 -13.83 16.33
CA SER A 20 13.25 -13.23 15.55
C SER A 20 12.14 -12.69 16.46
N ASN A 21 11.74 -13.46 17.48
CA ASN A 21 10.73 -13.02 18.44
C ASN A 21 11.18 -11.84 19.29
N LYS A 22 12.46 -11.78 19.68
CA LYS A 22 13.03 -10.62 20.39
C LYS A 22 13.02 -9.36 19.52
N ALA A 23 13.42 -9.48 18.26
CA ALA A 23 13.41 -8.36 17.33
C ALA A 23 11.98 -7.81 17.11
N VAL A 24 10.97 -8.68 17.03
CA VAL A 24 9.56 -8.27 16.90
C VAL A 24 9.06 -7.54 18.16
N GLN A 25 9.52 -7.94 19.34
CA GLN A 25 9.17 -7.25 20.58
C GLN A 25 9.85 -5.87 20.68
N ASP A 26 11.10 -5.75 20.25
CA ASP A 26 11.83 -4.47 20.24
C ASP A 26 11.28 -3.47 19.20
N ILE A 27 10.60 -3.95 18.16
CA ILE A 27 9.95 -3.12 17.13
C ILE A 27 8.52 -2.72 17.54
N SER A 28 7.98 -3.27 18.64
CA SER A 28 6.67 -2.84 19.12
C SER A 28 6.73 -1.35 19.51
N PRO A 29 5.93 -0.48 18.88
CA PRO A 29 5.94 0.93 19.20
C PRO A 29 5.54 1.11 20.67
N PRO A 30 6.04 2.14 21.37
CA PRO A 30 5.51 2.49 22.68
C PRO A 30 4.00 2.61 22.56
N GLN A 31 3.28 2.02 23.50
CA GLN A 31 1.83 2.14 23.64
C GLN A 31 1.49 3.63 23.59
N ARG A 32 1.10 4.10 22.40
CA ARG A 32 0.58 5.45 22.22
C ARG A 32 -0.76 5.42 22.92
N GLU A 33 -0.92 6.30 23.89
CA GLU A 33 -2.21 6.63 24.48
C GLU A 33 -3.27 6.65 23.38
N ASP A 34 -4.40 6.00 23.65
CA ASP A 34 -5.58 5.86 22.79
C ASP A 34 -6.18 7.22 22.43
N SER A 35 -5.45 8.04 21.68
CA SER A 35 -6.01 9.05 20.82
C SER A 35 -6.47 8.29 19.59
N VAL A 36 -7.76 7.96 19.56
CA VAL A 36 -8.45 7.43 18.38
C VAL A 36 -8.26 8.46 17.28
N SER A 37 -7.15 8.35 16.57
CA SER A 37 -6.86 9.16 15.41
C SER A 37 -7.82 8.63 14.35
N PRO A 38 -8.68 9.48 13.76
CA PRO A 38 -9.61 9.02 12.76
C PRO A 38 -8.85 8.27 11.69
N SER A 39 -9.40 7.12 11.28
CA SER A 39 -8.79 6.35 10.20
C SER A 39 -8.62 7.26 8.97
N VAL A 40 -7.63 6.97 8.14
CA VAL A 40 -7.37 7.73 6.90
C VAL A 40 -8.65 7.90 6.09
N ARG A 41 -9.54 6.89 6.12
CA ARG A 41 -10.85 6.91 5.46
C ARG A 41 -11.81 7.92 6.10
N GLU A 42 -11.94 7.95 7.43
CA GLU A 42 -12.81 8.88 8.15
C GLU A 42 -12.32 10.33 8.05
N ALA A 43 -11.00 10.53 8.16
CA ALA A 43 -10.37 11.83 7.96
C ALA A 43 -10.57 12.35 6.52
N SER A 44 -10.51 11.46 5.53
CA SER A 44 -10.75 11.81 4.12
C SER A 44 -12.20 12.21 3.86
N GLN A 45 -13.18 11.57 4.51
CA GLN A 45 -14.60 11.87 4.33
C GLN A 45 -15.03 13.19 5.00
N SER A 46 -14.32 13.59 6.05
CA SER A 46 -14.59 14.83 6.79
C SER A 46 -13.80 16.03 6.27
N ALA A 47 -12.90 15.83 5.31
CA ALA A 47 -12.09 16.90 4.78
C ALA A 47 -12.93 17.87 3.93
N LEU A 48 -12.68 19.17 4.10
CA LEU A 48 -13.38 20.25 3.39
C LEU A 48 -13.39 20.09 1.85
N TRP A 49 -12.38 19.44 1.29
CA TRP A 49 -12.30 19.15 -0.15
C TRP A 49 -13.29 18.06 -0.61
N ALA A 50 -13.73 17.18 0.28
CA ALA A 50 -14.71 16.13 -0.01
C ALA A 50 -16.16 16.64 0.10
N THR A 51 -16.41 17.64 0.95
CA THR A 51 -17.77 18.19 1.18
C THR A 51 -18.12 19.34 0.25
N HIS A 52 -17.13 20.08 -0.26
CA HIS A 52 -17.37 21.15 -1.23
C HIS A 52 -17.52 20.57 -2.64
N VAL A 53 -18.77 20.46 -3.11
CA VAL A 53 -19.04 20.43 -4.55
C VAL A 53 -18.57 21.77 -5.09
N ALA A 54 -17.39 21.80 -5.71
CA ALA A 54 -16.83 23.04 -6.20
C ALA A 54 -17.78 23.63 -7.27
N PRO A 55 -18.04 24.95 -7.26
CA PRO A 55 -18.89 25.59 -8.27
C PRO A 55 -18.33 25.48 -9.70
N HIS A 56 -17.13 24.93 -9.86
CA HIS A 56 -16.39 24.80 -11.12
C HIS A 56 -16.17 23.33 -11.54
N GLY A 57 -17.01 22.40 -11.08
CA GLY A 57 -16.98 20.99 -11.48
C GLY A 57 -16.36 20.04 -10.45
N PRO A 58 -16.21 18.74 -10.76
CA PRO A 58 -15.81 17.71 -9.81
C PRO A 58 -14.34 17.76 -9.38
N GLY A 59 -13.55 18.68 -9.94
CA GLY A 59 -12.13 18.83 -9.66
C GLY A 59 -11.78 19.78 -8.51
N TRP A 60 -10.53 19.71 -8.06
CA TRP A 60 -9.96 20.61 -7.06
C TRP A 60 -8.93 21.57 -7.70
N ARG A 61 -8.87 22.80 -7.18
CA ARG A 61 -7.98 23.85 -7.69
C ARG A 61 -7.04 24.33 -6.60
N VAL A 62 -5.75 24.42 -6.92
CA VAL A 62 -4.74 25.06 -6.06
C VAL A 62 -4.59 26.50 -6.50
N TYR A 63 -4.97 27.43 -5.62
CA TYR A 63 -4.81 28.86 -5.85
C TYR A 63 -3.51 29.36 -5.24
N PHE A 64 -2.72 30.08 -6.04
CA PHE A 64 -1.56 30.81 -5.53
C PHE A 64 -1.89 32.30 -5.43
N PRO A 65 -1.33 33.01 -4.43
CA PRO A 65 -1.55 34.44 -4.28
C PRO A 65 -0.94 35.25 -5.42
N ASN A 66 -1.39 36.50 -5.58
CA ASN A 66 -0.92 37.47 -6.57
C ASN A 66 -1.10 37.01 -8.02
N ASP A 67 -2.27 36.46 -8.34
CA ASP A 67 -2.66 36.01 -9.69
C ASP A 67 -1.66 35.04 -10.35
N LYS A 68 -0.91 34.31 -9.52
CA LYS A 68 0.00 33.29 -10.00
C LYS A 68 -0.78 32.12 -10.64
N PRO A 69 -0.19 31.45 -11.65
CA PRO A 69 -0.84 30.36 -12.35
C PRO A 69 -1.31 29.27 -11.38
N SER A 70 -2.61 29.04 -11.35
CA SER A 70 -3.26 28.06 -10.47
C SER A 70 -3.38 26.70 -11.17
N PHE A 71 -3.22 25.60 -10.43
CA PHE A 71 -3.38 24.25 -10.98
C PHE A 71 -4.80 23.76 -10.78
N TYR A 72 -5.38 23.13 -11.79
CA TYR A 72 -6.67 22.46 -11.71
C TYR A 72 -6.49 20.96 -11.95
N PHE A 73 -6.96 20.17 -10.98
CA PHE A 73 -6.97 18.72 -11.07
C PHE A 73 -8.42 18.28 -11.26
N SER A 74 -8.74 17.81 -12.45
CA SER A 74 -10.00 17.11 -12.70
C SER A 74 -9.82 15.64 -12.37
N PRO A 75 -10.70 15.03 -11.57
CA PRO A 75 -10.74 13.58 -11.48
C PRO A 75 -11.05 13.00 -12.86
N PHE A 76 -10.54 11.80 -13.12
CA PHE A 76 -10.97 11.00 -14.25
C PHE A 76 -12.45 10.63 -14.08
N THR A 77 -13.16 10.60 -15.19
CA THR A 77 -14.42 9.86 -15.30
C THR A 77 -14.16 8.36 -15.09
N ARG A 78 -15.21 7.60 -14.78
CA ARG A 78 -15.06 6.15 -14.62
C ARG A 78 -14.57 5.51 -15.91
N GLU A 79 -15.10 5.98 -17.03
CA GLU A 79 -14.80 5.52 -18.38
C GLU A 79 -13.33 5.79 -18.75
N GLU A 80 -12.80 6.97 -18.42
CA GLU A 80 -11.38 7.28 -18.62
C GLU A 80 -10.47 6.43 -17.75
N TYR A 81 -10.87 6.18 -16.50
CA TYR A 81 -10.12 5.29 -15.61
C TYR A 81 -10.08 3.86 -16.18
N ASP A 82 -11.24 3.32 -16.57
CA ASP A 82 -11.36 1.97 -17.10
C ASP A 82 -10.52 1.80 -18.37
N SER A 83 -10.62 2.74 -19.30
CA SER A 83 -9.81 2.71 -20.52
C SER A 83 -8.30 2.68 -20.23
N LYS A 84 -7.83 3.39 -19.20
CA LYS A 84 -6.41 3.38 -18.81
C LYS A 84 -6.03 2.12 -18.07
N PHE A 85 -6.93 1.58 -17.25
CA PHE A 85 -6.73 0.32 -16.56
C PHE A 85 -6.58 -0.83 -17.55
N ASP A 86 -7.51 -0.95 -18.51
CA ASP A 86 -7.50 -2.00 -19.54
C ASP A 86 -6.23 -1.92 -20.39
N GLN A 87 -5.83 -0.72 -20.80
CA GLN A 87 -4.58 -0.51 -21.53
C GLN A 87 -3.34 -0.99 -20.72
N CYS A 88 -3.32 -0.76 -19.41
CA CYS A 88 -2.24 -1.24 -18.57
C CYS A 88 -2.25 -2.76 -18.45
N ASP A 89 -3.44 -3.35 -18.28
CA ASP A 89 -3.61 -4.80 -18.17
C ASP A 89 -3.16 -5.51 -19.46
N GLU A 90 -3.54 -5.00 -20.63
CA GLU A 90 -3.07 -5.50 -21.92
C GLU A 90 -1.54 -5.45 -22.05
N ILE A 91 -0.92 -4.33 -21.65
CA ILE A 91 0.55 -4.18 -21.69
C ILE A 91 1.22 -5.16 -20.72
N LEU A 92 0.65 -5.38 -19.55
CA LEU A 92 1.18 -6.31 -18.55
C LEU A 92 1.02 -7.77 -19.02
N ALA A 93 -0.16 -8.13 -19.53
CA ALA A 93 -0.42 -9.44 -20.10
C ALA A 93 0.52 -9.74 -21.28
N ALA A 94 0.81 -8.75 -22.13
CA ALA A 94 1.73 -8.89 -23.24
C ALA A 94 3.21 -8.98 -22.82
N LYS A 95 3.59 -8.38 -21.68
CA LYS A 95 4.99 -8.32 -21.20
C LYS A 95 5.35 -9.40 -20.19
N LEU A 96 4.39 -10.02 -19.53
CA LEU A 96 4.66 -11.04 -18.52
C LEU A 96 4.86 -12.41 -19.20
N PRO A 97 5.98 -13.12 -18.96
CA PRO A 97 6.10 -14.50 -19.38
C PRO A 97 5.06 -15.33 -18.61
N VAL A 98 4.09 -15.88 -19.33
CA VAL A 98 2.95 -16.67 -18.82
C VAL A 98 3.38 -17.90 -17.98
N SER A 99 4.68 -18.21 -17.88
CA SER A 99 5.18 -19.48 -17.33
C SER A 99 5.85 -19.45 -15.95
N SER A 100 6.08 -18.30 -15.29
CA SER A 100 6.92 -18.29 -14.08
C SER A 100 6.23 -18.23 -12.72
N ILE A 101 4.90 -18.01 -12.65
CA ILE A 101 4.19 -17.84 -11.36
C ILE A 101 3.63 -19.17 -10.82
N MET A 102 3.38 -20.17 -11.68
CA MET A 102 2.79 -21.45 -11.25
C MET A 102 3.77 -22.34 -10.46
N GLY A 103 5.09 -22.19 -10.66
CA GLY A 103 6.10 -23.10 -10.09
C GLY A 103 6.45 -22.90 -8.61
N ARG A 104 5.87 -21.89 -7.93
CA ARG A 104 6.17 -21.59 -6.51
C ARG A 104 5.00 -21.78 -5.54
N LEU A 105 3.84 -22.23 -6.03
CA LEU A 105 2.66 -22.47 -5.19
C LEU A 105 2.53 -23.92 -4.69
N PHE A 106 3.30 -24.85 -5.26
CA PHE A 106 3.34 -26.26 -4.86
C PHE A 106 4.78 -26.74 -4.57
N GLY A 107 5.56 -25.92 -3.87
CA GLY A 107 6.85 -26.28 -3.31
C GLY A 107 6.74 -26.57 -1.83
#